data_AF-A0A529NBP2-F1
#
_entry.id   AF-A0A529NBP2-F1
#
_cell.length_a   1.000
_cell.length_b   1.000
_cell.length_c   1.000
_cell.angle_alpha   90.00
_cell.angle_beta   90.00
_cell.angle_gamma   90.00
#
_symmetry.space_group_name_H-M   'P 1'
#
loop_
_entity.id
_entity.type
_entity.pdbx_description
1 polymer ?
#
loop_
_entity_poly.entity_id
_entity_poly.type
_entity_poly.pdbx_seq_one_letter_code
_entity_poly.pdbx_strand_id
1 'polypeptide(L)'
;PGTETCLRIGGYVRYDIGLGDVGSFDGASSVDHEDGDEQDTWYKNARFTLKTWTGQETELGTLKTYTETRFNFGNRNTYGIPDDPATTATDETFSNPAGNKGVSLNFA
;
A
#
# COMPACT_ATOMS: atom_id res chain seq x y z
N PRO A 1 43.16 9.29 4.95
CA PRO A 1 42.08 10.26 5.24
C PRO A 1 41.55 10.89 3.95
N GLY A 2 40.26 10.68 3.64
CA GLY A 2 39.59 11.33 2.52
C GLY A 2 39.07 10.38 1.45
N THR A 3 38.15 9.49 1.80
CA THR A 3 37.33 8.78 0.80
C THR A 3 35.97 9.46 0.73
N GLU A 4 35.70 10.12 -0.39
CA GLU A 4 34.45 10.85 -0.63
C GLU A 4 33.29 9.86 -0.67
N THR A 5 32.25 10.12 0.14
CA THR A 5 31.00 9.34 0.13
C THR A 5 29.90 10.17 -0.50
N CYS A 6 29.50 9.79 -1.70
CA CYS A 6 28.36 10.38 -2.39
C CYS A 6 27.08 9.73 -1.90
N LEU A 7 26.16 10.53 -1.34
CA LEU A 7 24.81 10.09 -0.95
C LEU A 7 23.79 10.63 -1.94
N ARG A 8 22.95 9.73 -2.47
CA ARG A 8 21.74 10.08 -3.18
C ARG A 8 20.54 9.56 -2.41
N ILE A 9 19.54 10.42 -2.24
CA ILE A 9 18.23 10.04 -1.71
C ILE A 9 17.20 10.36 -2.78
N GLY A 10 16.25 9.46 -2.99
CA GLY A 10 15.19 9.65 -3.96
C GLY A 10 14.02 8.73 -3.67
N GLY A 11 13.00 8.77 -4.51
CA GLY A 11 11.77 8.04 -4.24
C GLY A 11 10.62 8.52 -5.11
N TYR A 12 9.45 7.95 -4.85
CA TYR A 12 8.21 8.44 -5.44
C TYR A 12 7.02 8.09 -4.54
N VAL A 13 5.95 8.86 -4.71
CA VAL A 13 4.62 8.52 -4.21
C VAL A 13 3.75 8.20 -5.42
N ARG A 14 3.03 7.09 -5.36
CA ARG A 14 1.97 6.74 -6.29
C ARG A 14 0.66 6.63 -5.52
N TYR A 15 -0.41 7.15 -6.09
CA TYR A 15 -1.76 6.96 -5.58
C TYR A 15 -2.70 6.74 -6.76
N ASP A 16 -3.35 5.59 -6.76
CA ASP A 16 -4.40 5.23 -7.69
C ASP A 16 -5.74 5.28 -6.95
N ILE A 17 -6.72 5.93 -7.58
CA ILE A 17 -8.10 5.97 -7.11
C ILE A 17 -9.01 5.52 -8.25
N GLY A 18 -9.96 4.65 -7.93
CA GLY A 18 -10.83 3.98 -8.89
C GLY A 18 -12.30 4.06 -8.50
N LEU A 19 -13.15 4.12 -9.52
CA LEU A 19 -14.60 4.08 -9.40
C LEU A 19 -15.14 3.02 -10.38
N GLY A 20 -16.12 2.25 -9.94
CA GLY A 20 -16.74 1.20 -10.74
C GLY A 20 -17.19 0.03 -9.88
N ASP A 21 -17.73 -0.98 -10.55
CA ASP A 21 -18.30 -2.14 -9.87
C ASP A 21 -17.20 -3.12 -9.45
N VAL A 22 -17.38 -3.78 -8.30
CA VAL A 22 -16.48 -4.87 -7.89
C VAL A 22 -16.45 -5.97 -8.96
N GLY A 23 -15.26 -6.50 -9.23
CA GLY A 23 -15.02 -7.44 -10.34
C GLY A 23 -14.55 -6.76 -11.63
N SER A 24 -14.63 -5.43 -11.73
CA SER A 24 -13.80 -4.63 -12.64
C SER A 24 -12.34 -4.57 -12.15
N PHE A 25 -11.46 -3.75 -12.73
CA PHE A 25 -10.10 -3.57 -12.19
C PHE A 25 -10.04 -2.61 -10.99
N ASP A 26 -11.04 -1.75 -10.84
CA ASP A 26 -10.99 -0.52 -10.05
C ASP A 26 -12.25 -0.28 -9.20
N GLY A 27 -13.14 -1.26 -9.07
CA GLY A 27 -14.28 -1.22 -8.17
C GLY A 27 -13.99 -1.69 -6.74
N ALA A 28 -14.77 -1.18 -5.80
CA ALA A 28 -14.76 -1.56 -4.39
C ALA A 28 -16.10 -1.18 -3.76
N SER A 29 -16.64 -2.00 -2.86
CA SER A 29 -17.71 -1.60 -1.96
C SER A 29 -17.27 -1.83 -0.50
N SER A 30 -18.04 -1.29 0.43
CA SER A 30 -17.83 -1.39 1.87
C SER A 30 -19.17 -1.39 2.58
N VAL A 31 -19.22 -1.98 3.78
CA VAL A 31 -20.38 -1.83 4.67
C VAL A 31 -20.40 -0.41 5.23
N ASP A 32 -21.54 0.25 5.07
CA ASP A 32 -21.79 1.58 5.61
C ASP A 32 -21.87 1.57 7.14
N HIS A 33 -21.41 2.65 7.76
CA HIS A 33 -21.35 2.72 9.22
C HIS A 33 -22.66 3.18 9.86
N GLU A 34 -23.53 3.87 9.12
CA GLU A 34 -24.78 4.42 9.63
C GLU A 34 -25.90 3.37 9.64
N ASP A 35 -26.08 2.64 8.53
CA ASP A 35 -27.17 1.67 8.38
C ASP A 35 -26.73 0.20 8.25
N GLY A 36 -25.44 -0.06 8.01
CA GLY A 36 -24.91 -1.42 7.90
C GLY A 36 -25.17 -2.07 6.54
N ASP A 37 -25.71 -1.33 5.57
CA ASP A 37 -25.90 -1.82 4.21
C ASP A 37 -24.59 -1.78 3.41
N GLU A 38 -24.52 -2.58 2.35
CA GLU A 38 -23.41 -2.51 1.42
C GLU A 38 -23.52 -1.28 0.51
N GLN A 39 -22.44 -0.51 0.40
CA GLN A 39 -22.37 0.68 -0.46
C GLN A 39 -21.09 0.71 -1.29
N ASP A 40 -21.21 1.25 -2.50
CA ASP A 40 -20.05 1.52 -3.35
C ASP A 40 -19.07 2.48 -2.67
N THR A 41 -17.78 2.22 -2.85
CA THR A 41 -16.71 3.06 -2.32
C THR A 41 -15.61 3.26 -3.35
N TRP A 42 -14.67 4.11 -3.01
CA TRP A 42 -13.51 4.35 -3.86
C TRP A 42 -12.50 3.22 -3.69
N TYR A 43 -12.07 2.61 -4.79
CA TYR A 43 -10.85 1.81 -4.76
C TYR A 43 -9.65 2.73 -4.51
N LYS A 44 -8.77 2.33 -3.60
CA LYS A 44 -7.57 3.08 -3.20
C LYS A 44 -6.36 2.18 -3.23
N ASN A 45 -5.30 2.65 -3.88
CA ASN A 45 -4.02 1.98 -3.85
C ASN A 45 -2.87 3.00 -3.85
N ALA A 46 -2.14 3.08 -2.74
CA ALA A 46 -1.04 4.01 -2.57
C ALA A 46 0.28 3.26 -2.36
N ARG A 47 1.37 3.83 -2.87
CA ARG A 47 2.74 3.40 -2.57
C ARG A 47 3.63 4.61 -2.32
N PHE A 48 4.31 4.62 -1.18
CA PHE A 48 5.46 5.47 -0.94
C PHE A 48 6.73 4.65 -1.04
N THR A 49 7.67 5.07 -1.87
CA THR A 49 8.98 4.42 -2.05
C THR A 49 10.08 5.41 -1.70
N LEU A 50 10.91 5.07 -0.72
CA LEU A 50 12.14 5.78 -0.36
C LEU A 50 13.34 4.94 -0.79
N LYS A 51 14.28 5.55 -1.48
CA LYS A 51 15.50 4.94 -2.00
C LYS A 51 16.71 5.72 -1.53
N THR A 52 17.72 5.02 -1.05
CA THR A 52 19.01 5.61 -0.70
C THR A 52 20.12 4.86 -1.43
N TRP A 53 21.08 5.61 -1.95
CA TRP A 53 22.28 5.09 -2.58
C TRP A 53 23.48 5.78 -1.97
N THR A 54 24.49 5.01 -1.61
CA THR A 54 25.80 5.55 -1.24
C THR A 54 26.87 4.98 -2.15
N GLY A 55 27.81 5.83 -2.58
CA GLY A 55 29.01 5.41 -3.30
C GLY A 55 30.23 5.97 -2.59
N GLN A 56 31.20 5.12 -2.27
CA GLN A 56 32.48 5.52 -1.67
C GLN A 56 33.62 5.03 -2.56
N GLU A 57 34.50 5.95 -2.97
CA GLU A 57 35.74 5.56 -3.64
C GLU A 57 36.73 5.05 -2.59
N THR A 58 37.16 3.78 -2.70
CA THR A 58 38.16 3.17 -1.82
C THR A 58 39.42 2.82 -2.62
N GLU A 59 40.51 2.51 -1.93
CA GLU A 59 41.79 2.15 -2.57
C GLU A 59 41.71 0.89 -3.45
N LEU A 60 40.63 0.09 -3.34
CA LEU A 60 40.39 -1.15 -4.08
C LEU A 60 39.16 -1.08 -5.02
N GLY A 61 38.58 0.11 -5.21
CA GLY A 61 37.42 0.35 -6.06
C GLY A 61 36.24 1.01 -5.33
N THR A 62 35.15 1.23 -6.06
CA THR A 62 33.97 1.93 -5.53
C THR A 62 33.06 0.98 -4.76
N LEU A 63 32.88 1.21 -3.46
CA LEU A 63 31.85 0.53 -2.66
C LEU A 63 30.51 1.22 -2.87
N LYS A 64 29.50 0.47 -3.32
CA LYS A 64 28.13 0.96 -3.52
C LYS A 64 27.18 0.22 -2.60
N THR A 65 26.25 0.96 -2.00
CA THR A 65 25.15 0.39 -1.21
C THR A 65 23.86 0.97 -1.72
N TYR A 66 22.84 0.12 -1.88
CA TYR A 66 21.49 0.52 -2.17
C TYR A 66 20.52 0.01 -1.11
N THR A 67 19.60 0.88 -0.66
CA THR A 67 18.44 0.43 0.11
C THR A 67 17.16 1.08 -0.42
N GLU A 68 16.06 0.33 -0.40
CA GLU A 68 14.75 0.80 -0.79
C GLU A 68 13.67 0.32 0.17
N THR A 69 12.95 1.27 0.76
CA THR A 69 11.80 1.03 1.62
C THR A 69 10.51 1.35 0.86
N ARG A 70 9.58 0.39 0.80
CA ARG A 70 8.25 0.58 0.20
C ARG A 70 7.17 0.45 1.26
N PHE A 71 6.27 1.42 1.31
CA PHE A 71 5.05 1.39 2.12
C PHE A 71 3.86 1.29 1.16
N ASN A 72 2.97 0.33 1.38
CA ASN A 72 1.77 0.15 0.57
C ASN A 72 0.51 0.39 1.44
N PHE A 73 -0.47 1.07 0.89
CA PHE A 73 -1.75 1.38 1.55
C PHE A 73 -2.91 1.21 0.57
N GLY A 74 -4.10 0.86 1.04
CA GLY A 74 -5.30 0.82 0.21
C GLY A 74 -6.32 -0.22 0.66
N ASN A 75 -7.44 -0.29 -0.04
CA ASN A 75 -8.46 -1.33 0.14
C ASN A 75 -8.33 -2.41 -0.95
N ARG A 76 -9.29 -3.35 -0.99
CA ARG A 76 -9.34 -4.46 -1.94
C ARG A 76 -10.43 -4.20 -2.97
N ASN A 77 -10.26 -4.77 -4.16
CA ASN A 77 -11.33 -4.87 -5.13
C ASN A 77 -12.18 -6.09 -4.74
N THR A 78 -13.14 -5.85 -3.87
CA THR A 78 -14.01 -6.85 -3.27
C THR A 78 -15.26 -6.17 -2.73
N TYR A 79 -16.27 -6.98 -2.49
CA TYR A 79 -17.50 -6.56 -1.84
C TYR A 79 -17.29 -6.36 -0.34
N GLY A 80 -17.99 -5.38 0.24
CA GLY A 80 -18.32 -5.38 1.66
C GLY A 80 -19.36 -6.47 1.92
N ILE A 81 -19.31 -7.11 3.08
CA ILE A 81 -20.29 -8.14 3.47
C ILE A 81 -21.09 -7.58 4.64
N PRO A 82 -22.36 -7.18 4.46
CA PRO A 82 -23.22 -6.78 5.56
C PRO A 82 -23.64 -8.01 6.39
N ASP A 83 -24.04 -7.78 7.64
CA ASP A 83 -24.52 -8.85 8.52
C ASP A 83 -25.87 -9.41 8.04
N ASP A 84 -26.05 -10.74 8.05
CA ASP A 84 -27.32 -11.36 7.69
C ASP A 84 -28.24 -11.41 8.92
N PRO A 85 -29.40 -10.72 8.91
CA PRO A 85 -30.32 -10.72 10.04
C PRO A 85 -30.90 -12.10 10.38
N ALA A 86 -30.78 -13.10 9.48
CA ALA A 86 -31.21 -14.47 9.74
C ALA A 86 -30.20 -15.28 10.58
N THR A 87 -28.94 -14.85 10.70
CA THR A 87 -27.87 -15.59 11.40
C THR A 87 -27.44 -14.90 12.69
N THR A 88 -28.31 -14.88 13.70
CA THR A 88 -28.11 -14.12 14.95
C THR A 88 -26.98 -14.60 15.87
N ALA A 89 -26.24 -15.65 15.50
CA ALA A 89 -25.20 -16.28 16.33
C ALA A 89 -23.78 -16.00 15.82
N THR A 90 -23.63 -15.42 14.62
CA THR A 90 -22.34 -15.11 13.99
C THR A 90 -22.42 -13.72 13.36
N ASP A 91 -21.37 -12.93 13.54
CA ASP A 91 -21.21 -11.64 12.87
C ASP A 91 -20.41 -11.88 11.59
N GLU A 92 -21.06 -11.71 10.44
CA GLU A 92 -20.46 -11.92 9.12
C GLU A 92 -19.92 -10.62 8.51
N THR A 93 -19.95 -9.52 9.27
CA THR A 93 -19.65 -8.19 8.75
C THR A 93 -18.19 -8.09 8.28
N PHE A 94 -18.01 -7.74 7.01
CA PHE A 94 -16.74 -7.32 6.44
C PHE A 94 -16.89 -5.95 5.80
N SER A 95 -16.51 -4.89 6.52
CA SER A 95 -16.23 -3.61 5.90
C SER A 95 -14.85 -3.72 5.21
N ASN A 96 -14.70 -3.18 4.00
CA ASN A 96 -13.47 -3.21 3.19
C ASN A 96 -12.69 -1.87 3.30
N PRO A 97 -12.21 -1.47 4.50
CA PRO A 97 -11.55 -0.20 4.69
C PRO A 97 -10.18 -0.21 4.00
N ALA A 98 -9.73 0.99 3.63
CA ALA A 98 -8.35 1.18 3.20
C ALA A 98 -7.41 1.11 4.41
N GLY A 99 -6.34 0.32 4.29
CA GLY A 99 -5.37 0.12 5.36
C GLY A 99 -3.96 -0.14 4.85
N ASN A 100 -3.01 -0.25 5.77
CA ASN A 100 -1.63 -0.60 5.42
C ASN A 100 -1.58 -2.04 4.88
N LYS A 101 -1.06 -2.22 3.66
CA LYS A 101 -0.95 -3.52 2.96
C LYS A 101 0.38 -4.22 3.20
N GLY A 102 1.39 -3.50 3.69
CA GLY A 102 2.69 -4.05 4.04
C GLY A 102 3.84 -3.11 3.72
N VAL A 103 4.96 -3.36 4.40
CA VAL A 103 6.22 -2.64 4.23
C VAL A 103 7.28 -3.63 3.78
N SER A 104 8.09 -3.26 2.79
CA SER A 104 9.24 -4.06 2.35
C SER A 104 10.51 -3.23 2.35
N LEU A 105 11.61 -3.85 2.76
CA LEU A 105 12.95 -3.29 2.67
C LEU A 105 13.79 -4.15 1.71
N ASN A 106 14.31 -3.54 0.66
CA ASN A 106 15.11 -4.19 -0.38
C ASN A 106 16.53 -3.62 -0.37
N PHE A 107 17.52 -4.46 -0.68
CA PHE A 107 18.94 -4.10 -0.71
C PHE A 107 19.58 -4.63 -1.99
N ALA A 108 20.60 -3.92 -2.49
CA ALA A 108 21.45 -4.37 -3.61
C ALA A 108 22.87 -3.80 -3.48
#